data_AF-A8TZ18-F1
#
_entry.id   AF-A8TZ18-F1
#
_cell.length_a   1.000
_cell.length_b   1.000
_cell.length_c   1.000
_cell.angle_alpha   90.00
_cell.angle_beta   90.00
_cell.angle_gamma   90.00
#
_symmetry.space_group_name_H-M   'P 1'
#
loop_
_entity.id
_entity.type
_entity.pdbx_description
1 polymer ?
#
loop_
_entity_poly.entity_id
_entity_poly.type
_entity_poly.pdbx_seq_one_letter_code
_entity_poly.pdbx_strand_id
1 'polypeptide(L)'
;MTVIVNPFDGGGYTLAEMTAAIQLLPNRYGRLGGLGLFTPEPISQRQVTVEQIEGELRLLPAVALGAPATVGSPEGVVTLTCLRLRVQ
;
A
#
# COMPACT_ATOMS: atom_id res chain seq x y z
N MET A 1 -27.81 -0.33 29.72
CA MET A 1 -26.61 -0.34 30.58
C MET A 1 -25.39 -0.41 29.68
N THR A 2 -24.61 0.67 29.58
CA THR A 2 -23.38 0.69 28.78
C THR A 2 -22.26 0.10 29.64
N VAL A 3 -21.77 -1.09 29.29
CA VAL A 3 -20.61 -1.69 29.94
C VAL A 3 -19.38 -0.88 29.49
N ILE A 4 -18.80 -0.11 30.41
CA ILE A 4 -17.51 0.56 30.20
C ILE A 4 -16.44 -0.44 30.67
N VAL A 5 -15.73 -1.04 29.71
CA VAL A 5 -14.61 -1.94 29.97
C VAL A 5 -13.33 -1.12 30.10
N ASN A 6 -12.60 -1.31 31.20
CA ASN A 6 -11.29 -0.69 31.39
C ASN A 6 -10.26 -1.36 30.45
N PRO A 7 -9.66 -0.64 29.49
CA PRO A 7 -8.69 -1.22 28.56
C PRO A 7 -7.38 -1.66 29.21
N PHE A 8 -7.11 -1.25 30.45
CA PHE A 8 -5.85 -1.50 31.16
C PHE A 8 -5.96 -2.58 32.25
N ASP A 9 -7.14 -3.14 32.47
CA ASP A 9 -7.34 -4.23 33.44
C ASP A 9 -6.99 -5.59 32.80
N GLY A 10 -6.65 -6.59 33.63
CA GLY A 10 -6.14 -7.90 33.18
C GLY A 10 -7.13 -8.73 32.34
N GLY A 11 -8.39 -8.29 32.24
CA GLY A 11 -9.43 -8.84 31.37
C GLY A 11 -10.00 -7.83 30.38
N GLY A 12 -9.22 -6.83 29.98
CA GLY A 12 -9.57 -5.84 28.96
C GLY A 12 -9.60 -6.42 27.54
N TYR A 13 -9.14 -5.67 26.55
CA TYR A 13 -9.15 -6.12 25.16
C TYR A 13 -8.02 -7.10 24.86
N THR A 14 -8.35 -8.15 24.12
CA THR A 14 -7.38 -9.09 23.57
C THR A 14 -6.71 -8.52 22.31
N LEU A 15 -5.54 -9.05 21.95
CA LEU A 15 -4.83 -8.69 20.71
C LEU A 15 -5.70 -8.93 19.47
N ALA A 16 -6.50 -10.00 19.47
CA ALA A 16 -7.42 -10.31 18.37
C ALA A 16 -8.50 -9.23 18.22
N GLU A 17 -9.09 -8.76 19.33
CA GLU A 17 -10.08 -7.67 19.31
C GLU A 17 -9.48 -6.34 18.87
N MET A 18 -8.27 -6.00 19.33
CA MET A 18 -7.58 -4.79 18.87
C MET A 18 -7.28 -4.84 17.37
N THR A 19 -6.89 -6.02 16.86
CA THR A 19 -6.63 -6.21 15.42
C THR A 19 -7.90 -6.07 14.60
N ALA A 20 -9.00 -6.68 15.07
CA ALA A 20 -10.31 -6.54 14.42
C ALA A 20 -10.78 -5.08 14.42
N ALA A 21 -10.55 -4.34 15.50
CA ALA A 21 -10.90 -2.93 15.60
C ALA A 21 -10.12 -2.05 14.61
N ILE A 22 -8.83 -2.32 14.38
CA ILE A 22 -8.01 -1.60 13.38
C ILE A 22 -8.62 -1.76 11.97
N GLN A 23 -9.13 -2.95 11.65
CA GLN A 23 -9.73 -3.22 10.34
C GLN A 23 -11.08 -2.51 10.11
N LEU A 24 -11.75 -2.06 11.18
CA LEU A 24 -12.99 -1.28 11.07
C LEU A 24 -12.73 0.17 10.64
N LEU A 25 -11.52 0.69 10.88
CA LEU A 25 -11.17 2.05 10.50
C LEU A 25 -10.79 2.07 9.01
N PRO A 26 -11.52 2.79 8.14
CA PRO A 26 -11.13 2.92 6.75
C PRO A 26 -9.79 3.65 6.65
N ASN A 27 -8.92 3.19 5.74
CA ASN A 27 -7.66 3.88 5.49
C ASN A 27 -7.94 5.23 4.80
N ARG A 28 -7.70 6.33 5.52
CA ARG A 28 -7.91 7.69 5.01
C ARG A 28 -6.57 8.28 4.61
N TYR A 29 -6.27 8.28 3.32
CA TYR A 29 -5.10 8.94 2.74
C TYR A 29 -5.26 10.48 2.73
N GLY A 30 -5.57 11.10 3.88
CA GLY A 30 -6.08 12.47 4.04
C GLY A 30 -5.50 13.53 3.10
N ARG A 31 -4.41 14.21 3.51
CA ARG A 31 -3.82 15.32 2.72
C ARG A 31 -3.21 14.84 1.39
N LEU A 32 -2.60 13.66 1.37
CA LEU A 32 -1.96 13.11 0.16
C LEU A 32 -2.98 12.82 -0.95
N GLY A 33 -4.14 12.29 -0.60
CA GLY A 33 -5.25 12.05 -1.52
C GLY A 33 -5.95 13.35 -1.94
N GLY A 34 -6.14 14.29 -1.02
CA GLY A 34 -6.73 15.60 -1.33
C GLY A 34 -5.88 16.46 -2.27
N LEU A 35 -4.55 16.29 -2.26
CA LEU A 35 -3.63 16.96 -3.18
C LEU A 35 -3.53 16.26 -4.55
N GLY A 36 -4.11 15.07 -4.72
CA GLY A 36 -4.08 14.33 -5.99
C GLY A 36 -2.70 13.84 -6.43
N LEU A 37 -1.68 13.88 -5.55
CA LEU A 37 -0.30 13.52 -5.89
C LEU A 37 -0.12 12.04 -6.21
N PHE A 38 -0.98 11.18 -5.66
CA PHE A 38 -0.95 9.74 -5.87
C PHE A 38 -2.31 9.28 -6.38
N THR A 39 -2.59 9.61 -7.64
CA THR A 39 -3.80 9.12 -8.31
C THR A 39 -3.60 7.66 -8.70
N PRO A 40 -4.49 6.73 -8.30
CA PRO A 40 -4.33 5.33 -8.65
C PRO A 40 -4.55 5.14 -10.16
N GLU A 41 -3.51 4.68 -10.87
CA GLU A 41 -3.60 4.30 -12.27
C GLU A 41 -3.70 2.76 -12.39
N PRO A 42 -4.75 2.22 -13.01
CA PRO A 42 -4.89 0.78 -13.17
C PRO A 42 -3.90 0.28 -14.22
N ILE A 43 -3.09 -0.71 -13.85
CA ILE A 43 -2.15 -1.38 -14.75
C ILE A 43 -2.59 -2.82 -15.02
N SER A 44 -2.27 -3.34 -16.21
CA SER A 44 -2.56 -4.73 -16.57
C SER A 44 -1.48 -5.71 -16.12
N GLN A 45 -0.27 -5.22 -15.81
CA GLN A 45 0.84 -6.05 -15.35
C GLN A 45 0.72 -6.45 -13.88
N ARG A 46 1.28 -7.62 -13.57
CA ARG A 46 1.34 -8.16 -12.19
C ARG A 46 2.54 -7.64 -11.40
N GLN A 47 3.55 -7.16 -12.10
CA GLN A 47 4.80 -6.68 -11.52
C GLN A 47 5.14 -5.34 -12.12
N VAL A 48 5.66 -4.46 -11.28
CA VAL A 48 6.11 -3.13 -11.63
C VAL A 48 7.51 -2.93 -11.07
N THR A 49 8.39 -2.36 -11.88
CA THR A 49 9.76 -2.07 -11.46
C THR A 49 9.88 -0.57 -11.20
N VAL A 50 10.37 -0.21 -10.02
CA VAL A 50 10.60 1.17 -9.61
C VAL A 50 12.08 1.34 -9.30
N GLU A 51 12.65 2.46 -9.75
CA GLU A 51 14.04 2.84 -9.50
C GLU A 51 14.06 3.98 -8.48
N GLN A 52 14.85 3.84 -7.42
CA GLN A 52 15.07 4.86 -6.40
C GLN A 52 16.50 5.42 -6.53
N ILE A 53 16.62 6.67 -6.97
CA ILE A 53 17.90 7.37 -7.11
C ILE A 53 17.79 8.73 -6.40
N GLU A 54 18.75 9.03 -5.51
CA GLU A 54 18.86 10.34 -4.83
C GLU A 54 17.58 10.81 -4.09
N GLY A 55 16.75 9.87 -3.63
CA GLY A 55 15.49 10.16 -2.94
C GLY A 55 14.29 10.38 -3.86
N GLU A 56 14.48 10.25 -5.18
CA GLU A 56 13.42 10.26 -6.19
C GLU A 56 13.03 8.83 -6.57
N LEU A 57 11.73 8.56 -6.63
CA LEU A 57 11.18 7.28 -7.08
C LEU A 57 10.69 7.44 -8.52
N ARG A 58 11.29 6.69 -9.44
CA ARG A 58 10.91 6.68 -10.86
C ARG A 58 10.35 5.33 -11.26
N LEU A 59 9.15 5.37 -11.84
CA LEU A 59 8.55 4.21 -12.46
C LEU A 59 9.27 3.88 -13.78
N LEU A 60 9.79 2.66 -13.91
CA LEU A 60 10.31 2.18 -15.18
C LEU A 60 9.15 1.85 -16.13
N PRO A 61 9.25 2.14 -17.44
CA PRO A 61 8.16 1.95 -18.38
C PRO A 61 7.73 0.49 -18.41
N ALA A 62 6.42 0.29 -18.27
CA ALA A 62 5.85 -1.03 -18.19
C ALA A 62 5.63 -1.61 -19.60
N VAL A 63 6.38 -2.64 -19.96
CA VAL A 63 6.29 -3.29 -21.28
C VAL A 63 5.19 -4.35 -21.32
N ALA A 64 4.66 -4.63 -22.52
CA ALA A 64 3.66 -5.69 -22.71
C ALA A 64 4.21 -7.06 -22.30
N LEU A 65 3.33 -7.97 -21.86
CA LEU A 65 3.70 -9.35 -21.55
C LEU A 65 4.33 -10.01 -22.78
N GLY A 66 5.59 -10.45 -22.67
CA GLY A 66 6.36 -11.08 -23.76
C GLY A 66 7.25 -10.13 -24.58
N ALA A 67 7.19 -8.82 -24.32
CA ALA A 67 8.13 -7.85 -24.89
C ALA A 67 9.50 -7.91 -24.17
N PRO A 68 10.59 -7.41 -24.81
CA PRO A 68 11.91 -7.33 -24.17
C PRO A 68 11.84 -6.55 -22.84
N ALA A 69 12.64 -6.98 -21.87
CA ALA A 69 12.62 -6.44 -20.51
C ALA A 69 13.00 -4.96 -20.45
N THR A 70 12.36 -4.22 -19.53
CA THR A 70 12.73 -2.84 -19.23
C THR A 70 14.07 -2.82 -18.51
N VAL A 71 15.03 -2.06 -19.04
CA VAL A 71 16.36 -1.89 -18.44
C VAL A 71 16.38 -0.64 -17.56
N GLY A 72 16.80 -0.82 -16.30
CA GLY A 72 17.11 0.24 -15.34
C GLY A 72 18.52 0.02 -14.78
N SER A 73 19.06 1.00 -14.05
CA SER A 73 20.34 0.81 -13.34
C SER A 73 20.15 -0.25 -12.25
N PRO A 74 21.05 -1.23 -12.08
CA PRO A 74 20.86 -2.27 -11.05
C PRO A 74 20.92 -1.71 -9.62
N GLU A 75 21.53 -0.55 -9.41
CA GLU A 75 21.51 0.16 -8.13
C GLU A 75 20.17 0.89 -7.95
N GLY A 76 19.45 0.55 -6.89
CA GLY A 76 18.22 1.23 -6.50
C GLY A 76 16.93 0.70 -7.13
N VAL A 77 16.98 -0.41 -7.87
CA VAL A 77 15.78 -1.02 -8.46
C VAL A 77 15.07 -1.96 -7.49
N VAL A 78 13.77 -1.71 -7.26
CA VAL A 78 12.88 -2.54 -6.46
C VAL A 78 11.69 -2.98 -7.32
N THR A 79 11.41 -4.29 -7.31
CA THR A 79 10.23 -4.85 -8.00
C THR A 79 9.08 -4.98 -7.03
N LEU A 80 7.98 -4.30 -7.32
CA LEU A 80 6.74 -4.35 -6.55
C LEU A 80 5.78 -5.35 -7.21
N THR A 81 5.18 -6.22 -6.39
CA THR A 81 4.08 -7.08 -6.83
C THR A 81 2.78 -6.29 -6.71
N CYS A 82 2.04 -6.14 -7.81
CA CYS A 82 0.75 -5.47 -7.80
C CYS A 82 -0.25 -6.35 -7.04
N LEU A 83 -0.61 -5.92 -5.83
CA LEU A 83 -1.73 -6.50 -5.10
C LEU A 83 -3.01 -5.92 -5.71
N ARG A 84 -3.95 -6.78 -6.08
CA ARG A 84 -5.24 -6.37 -6.65
C ARG A 84 -5.96 -5.50 -5.60
N LEU A 85 -5.90 -4.17 -5.75
CA LEU A 85 -6.63 -3.25 -4.90
C LEU A 85 -8.12 -3.48 -5.20
N ARG A 86 -8.83 -4.17 -4.31
CA ARG A 86 -10.29 -4.15 -4.34
C ARG A 86 -10.68 -2.74 -3.90
N VAL A 87 -10.97 -1.88 -4.86
CA VAL A 87 -11.74 -0.66 -4.61
C VAL A 87 -13.08 -1.15 -4.06
N GLN A 88 -13.32 -0.90 -2.77
CA GLN A 88 -14.65 -0.98 -2.17
C GLN A 88 -15.36 0.36 -2.34
#